data_AF-A0A6G6Y5X0-F1
#
_entry.id   AF-A0A6G6Y5X0-F1
#
_cell.length_a   1.000
_cell.length_b   1.000
_cell.length_c   1.000
_cell.angle_alpha   90.00
_cell.angle_beta   90.00
_cell.angle_gamma   90.00
#
_symmetry.space_group_name_H-M   'P 1'
#
loop_
_entity.id
_entity.type
_entity.pdbx_description
1 polymer ?
#
loop_
_entity_poly.entity_id
_entity_poly.type
_entity_poly.pdbx_seq_one_letter_code
_entity_poly.pdbx_strand_id
1 'polypeptide(L)'
;MHPIKINRALNAAAIGSCPGSASDMLAAIPDSVVAALPGRLLAELLDANWQLAQRSKSLAAREALDEGAVWDDRRERMIELAADGRANRE
;
A
#
# COMPACT_ATOMS: atom_id res chain seq x y z
N MET A 1 -15.83 19.78 3.15
CA MET A 1 -15.32 18.73 2.22
C MET A 1 -15.43 19.24 0.79
N HIS A 2 -14.38 19.16 -0.03
CA HIS A 2 -14.33 19.73 -1.39
C HIS A 2 -14.41 18.63 -2.47
N PRO A 3 -15.60 18.11 -2.79
CA PRO A 3 -15.77 16.89 -3.61
C PRO A 3 -15.20 17.04 -5.03
N ILE A 4 -15.35 18.21 -5.66
CA ILE A 4 -14.80 18.46 -7.00
C ILE A 4 -13.27 18.39 -7.01
N LYS A 5 -12.62 18.93 -5.96
CA LYS A 5 -11.16 18.92 -5.84
C LYS A 5 -10.63 17.50 -5.64
N ILE A 6 -11.29 16.75 -4.76
CA ILE A 6 -10.95 15.35 -4.48
C ILE A 6 -11.10 14.51 -5.75
N ASN A 7 -12.22 14.61 -6.46
CA ASN A 7 -12.44 13.85 -7.69
C ASN A 7 -11.41 14.19 -8.77
N ARG A 8 -11.03 15.47 -8.91
CA ARG A 8 -9.96 15.86 -9.82
C ARG A 8 -8.60 15.30 -9.42
N ALA A 9 -8.29 15.28 -8.12
CA ALA A 9 -7.04 14.72 -7.63
C ALA A 9 -6.97 13.20 -7.89
N LEU A 10 -8.05 12.47 -7.59
CA LEU A 10 -8.14 11.03 -7.80
C LEU A 10 -8.03 10.65 -9.29
N ASN A 11 -8.65 11.42 -10.18
CA ASN A 11 -8.55 11.20 -11.63
C ASN A 11 -7.16 11.53 -12.20
N ALA A 12 -6.43 12.43 -11.56
CA ALA A 12 -5.09 12.83 -12.00
C ALA A 12 -3.98 11.92 -11.46
N ALA A 13 -4.22 11.26 -10.32
CA ALA A 13 -3.26 10.39 -9.68
C ALA A 13 -3.15 9.05 -10.44
N ALA A 14 -1.92 8.56 -10.62
CA ALA A 14 -1.63 7.24 -11.19
C ALA A 14 -2.23 6.09 -10.37
N ILE A 15 -2.50 6.28 -9.06
CA ILE A 15 -3.27 5.33 -8.24
C ILE A 15 -4.73 5.18 -8.71
N GLY A 16 -5.23 6.04 -9.61
CA GLY A 16 -6.61 6.01 -10.10
C GLY A 16 -7.08 4.66 -10.66
N SER A 17 -6.17 3.78 -11.07
CA SER A 17 -6.49 2.39 -11.47
C SER A 17 -6.84 1.45 -10.30
N CYS A 18 -6.66 1.90 -9.05
CA CYS A 18 -6.93 1.14 -7.82
C CYS A 18 -7.83 1.96 -6.87
N PRO A 19 -9.15 2.00 -7.11
CA PRO A 19 -10.07 2.91 -6.41
C PRO A 19 -10.10 2.71 -4.89
N GLY A 20 -10.03 1.46 -4.42
CA GLY A 20 -10.02 1.14 -3.00
C GLY A 20 -8.78 1.70 -2.30
N SER A 21 -7.59 1.42 -2.82
CA SER A 21 -6.34 1.97 -2.27
C SER A 21 -6.28 3.49 -2.34
N ALA A 22 -6.80 4.11 -3.41
CA ALA A 22 -6.85 5.56 -3.52
C ALA A 22 -7.76 6.19 -2.45
N SER A 23 -8.91 5.56 -2.17
CA SER A 23 -9.83 5.98 -1.11
C SER A 23 -9.21 5.84 0.28
N ASP A 24 -8.56 4.71 0.57
CA ASP A 24 -7.91 4.47 1.86
C ASP A 24 -6.76 5.45 2.09
N MET A 25 -5.95 5.71 1.06
CA MET A 25 -4.86 6.70 1.14
C MET A 25 -5.39 8.11 1.34
N LEU A 26 -6.49 8.48 0.68
CA LEU A 26 -7.13 9.77 0.91
C LEU A 26 -7.68 9.89 2.33
N ALA A 27 -8.32 8.84 2.85
CA ALA A 27 -8.89 8.80 4.20
C ALA A 27 -7.80 8.89 5.30
N ALA A 28 -6.57 8.46 5.01
CA ALA A 28 -5.43 8.61 5.91
C ALA A 28 -4.86 10.04 5.97
N ILE A 29 -5.21 10.92 5.03
CA ILE A 29 -4.72 12.31 5.00
C ILE A 29 -5.64 13.20 5.86
N PRO A 30 -5.09 13.97 6.81
CA PRO A 30 -5.91 14.88 7.63
C PRO A 30 -6.67 15.90 6.79
N ASP A 31 -7.91 16.21 7.18
CA ASP A 31 -8.77 17.19 6.49
C ASP A 31 -8.11 18.57 6.34
N SER A 32 -7.31 18.99 7.32
CA SER A 32 -6.56 20.25 7.26
C SER A 32 -5.56 20.28 6.10
N VAL A 33 -4.89 19.15 5.83
CA VAL A 33 -3.96 18.99 4.71
C VAL A 33 -4.73 18.94 3.40
N VAL A 34 -5.84 18.19 3.34
CA VAL A 34 -6.72 18.16 2.18
C VAL A 34 -7.25 19.56 1.86
N ALA A 35 -7.58 20.36 2.86
CA ALA A 35 -8.04 21.74 2.67
C ALA A 35 -6.93 22.65 2.13
N ALA A 36 -5.73 22.57 2.70
CA ALA A 36 -4.59 23.43 2.36
C ALA A 36 -3.99 23.15 0.98
N LEU A 37 -4.00 21.89 0.53
CA LEU A 37 -3.37 21.52 -0.74
C LEU A 37 -4.28 21.76 -1.96
N PRO A 38 -3.73 22.30 -3.06
CA PRO A 38 -4.34 22.24 -4.39
C PRO A 38 -4.52 20.79 -4.85
N GLY A 39 -5.53 20.54 -5.69
CA GLY A 39 -5.85 19.18 -6.17
C GLY A 39 -4.68 18.48 -6.87
N ARG A 40 -3.83 19.22 -7.59
CA ARG A 40 -2.60 18.69 -8.19
C ARG A 40 -1.63 18.13 -7.14
N LEU A 41 -1.34 18.90 -6.09
CA LEU A 41 -0.40 18.46 -5.05
C LEU A 41 -0.99 17.31 -4.23
N LEU A 42 -2.32 17.28 -4.08
CA LEU A 42 -3.00 16.13 -3.49
C LEU A 42 -2.84 14.86 -4.35
N ALA A 43 -2.92 14.98 -5.68
CA ALA A 43 -2.67 13.86 -6.58
C ALA A 43 -1.20 13.36 -6.50
N GLU A 44 -0.23 14.29 -6.53
CA GLU A 44 1.19 13.98 -6.37
C GLU A 44 1.47 13.29 -5.02
N LEU A 45 0.81 13.73 -3.94
CA LEU A 45 0.92 13.11 -2.61
C LEU A 45 0.37 11.68 -2.60
N LEU A 46 -0.80 11.46 -3.21
CA LEU A 46 -1.40 10.12 -3.33
C LEU A 46 -0.49 9.17 -4.12
N ASP A 47 0.10 9.65 -5.22
CA ASP A 47 1.01 8.84 -6.03
C ASP A 47 2.33 8.54 -5.33
N ALA A 48 2.90 9.50 -4.59
CA ALA A 48 4.09 9.27 -3.79
C ALA A 48 3.83 8.19 -2.72
N ASN A 49 2.68 8.26 -2.03
CA ASN A 49 2.29 7.27 -1.03
C ASN A 49 2.03 5.89 -1.66
N TRP A 50 1.42 5.86 -2.85
CA TRP A 50 1.24 4.64 -3.63
C TRP A 50 2.57 3.96 -3.95
N GLN A 51 3.52 4.70 -4.52
CA GLN A 51 4.83 4.16 -4.85
C GLN A 51 5.58 3.66 -3.62
N LEU A 52 5.47 4.36 -2.48
CA LEU A 52 6.03 3.92 -1.22
C LEU A 52 5.41 2.59 -0.76
N ALA A 53 4.08 2.48 -0.77
CA ALA A 53 3.38 1.26 -0.39
C ALA A 53 3.76 0.08 -1.29
N GLN A 54 3.89 0.30 -2.60
CA GLN A 54 4.32 -0.73 -3.53
C GLN A 54 5.76 -1.19 -3.25
N ARG A 55 6.69 -0.26 -3.00
CA ARG A 55 8.06 -0.60 -2.60
C ARG A 55 8.10 -1.39 -1.29
N SER A 56 7.30 -0.99 -0.29
CA SER A 56 7.21 -1.68 1.00
C SER A 56 6.71 -3.12 0.83
N LYS A 57 5.67 -3.34 0.04
CA LYS A 57 5.17 -4.70 -0.25
C LYS A 57 6.22 -5.54 -0.98
N SER A 58 6.93 -4.95 -1.95
CA SER A 58 8.01 -5.64 -2.65
C SER A 58 9.19 -6.01 -1.73
N LEU A 59 9.50 -5.15 -0.75
CA LEU A 59 10.52 -5.45 0.25
C LEU A 59 10.07 -6.59 1.17
N ALA A 60 8.86 -6.51 1.74
CA ALA A 60 8.32 -7.55 2.59
C ALA A 60 8.24 -8.91 1.87
N ALA A 61 7.91 -8.93 0.57
CA ALA A 61 7.91 -10.15 -0.22
C ALA A 61 9.32 -10.73 -0.41
N ARG A 62 10.36 -9.89 -0.50
CA ARG A 62 11.76 -10.35 -0.58
C ARG A 62 12.24 -10.87 0.76
N GLU A 63 12.01 -10.14 1.84
CA GLU A 63 12.34 -10.56 3.21
C GLU A 63 11.70 -11.92 3.52
N ALA A 64 10.43 -12.11 3.16
CA ALA A 64 9.77 -13.40 3.33
C ALA A 64 10.43 -14.56 2.58
N LEU A 65 10.96 -14.31 1.38
CA LEU A 65 11.69 -15.31 0.59
C LEU A 65 13.09 -15.57 1.14
N ASP A 66 13.79 -14.53 1.58
CA ASP A 66 15.16 -14.61 2.10
C ASP A 66 15.19 -15.28 3.49
N GLU A 67 14.22 -14.95 4.35
CA GLU A 67 14.07 -15.54 5.69
C GLU A 67 13.34 -16.89 5.66
N GLY A 68 12.60 -17.18 4.58
CA GLY A 68 11.81 -18.40 4.46
C GLY A 68 10.62 -18.44 5.41
N ALA A 69 10.12 -17.30 5.86
CA ALA A 69 9.01 -17.20 6.81
C ALA A 69 8.24 -15.89 6.66
N VAL A 70 6.98 -15.86 7.11
CA VAL A 70 6.13 -14.66 7.17
C VAL A 70 5.56 -14.48 8.58
N TRP A 71 5.45 -13.24 9.04
CA TRP A 71 4.76 -12.93 10.29
C TRP A 71 3.23 -12.95 10.09
N ASP A 72 2.53 -13.79 10.86
CA ASP A 72 1.06 -13.79 10.96
C ASP A 72 0.65 -12.95 12.17
N ASP A 73 0.30 -11.69 11.91
CA ASP A 73 -0.11 -10.72 12.93
C ASP A 73 -1.35 -11.16 13.72
N ARG A 74 -2.28 -11.89 13.09
CA ARG A 74 -3.50 -12.35 13.77
C ARG A 74 -3.23 -13.43 14.81
N ARG A 75 -2.14 -14.17 14.64
CA ARG A 75 -1.74 -15.28 15.52
C ARG A 75 -0.47 -14.97 16.31
N GLU A 76 0.07 -13.77 16.15
CA GLU A 76 1.32 -13.29 16.76
C GLU A 76 2.47 -14.31 16.63
N ARG A 77 2.66 -14.88 15.41
CA ARG A 77 3.68 -15.91 15.19
C ARG A 77 4.30 -15.86 13.80
N MET A 78 5.52 -16.36 13.68
CA MET A 78 6.14 -16.65 12.38
C MET A 78 5.55 -17.94 11.79
N ILE A 79 5.20 -17.90 10.51
CA ILE A 79 4.83 -19.05 9.69
C ILE A 79 5.99 -19.31 8.74
N GLU A 80 6.67 -20.43 8.92
CA GLU A 80 7.69 -20.87 7.97
C GLU A 80 7.03 -21.16 6.62
N LEU A 81 7.56 -20.53 5.57
CA LEU A 81 7.26 -20.82 4.18
C LEU A 81 8.14 -22.01 3.78
N ALA A 82 7.84 -23.19 4.33
CA ALA A 82 8.69 -24.36 4.19
C ALA A 82 9.17 -24.58 2.74
N ALA A 83 10.44 -24.96 2.59
CA ALA A 83 10.93 -25.66 1.41
C ALA A 83 10.34 -27.09 1.35
N ASP A 84 9.02 -27.23 1.40
CA ASP A 84 8.29 -28.50 1.43
C ASP A 84 8.23 -29.15 0.03
N GLY A 85 9.40 -29.31 -0.58
CA GLY A 85 9.61 -30.12 -1.78
C GLY A 85 10.67 -31.21 -1.61
N ARG A 86 11.41 -31.25 -0.49
CA ARG A 86 12.55 -32.18 -0.32
C ARG A 86 12.50 -33.12 0.89
N ALA A 87 11.47 -33.04 1.74
CA ALA A 87 11.37 -33.91 2.92
C ALA A 87 10.47 -35.16 2.73
N ASN A 88 9.88 -35.36 1.54
CA ASN A 88 8.94 -36.47 1.25
C ASN A 88 9.47 -37.47 0.18
N ARG A 89 10.79 -37.65 0.09
CA ARG A 89 11.40 -38.73 -0.72
C ARG A 89 12.38 -39.53 0.13
N GLU A 90 11.87 -40.30 1.07
CA GLU A 90 12.55 -41.48 1.63
C GLU A 90 11.55 -42.62 1.78
#